data_AF-A0AA95MC49-F1
#
_entry.id   AF-A0AA95MC49-F1
#
_cell.length_a   1.000
_cell.length_b   1.000
_cell.length_c   1.000
_cell.angle_alpha   90.00
_cell.angle_beta   90.00
_cell.angle_gamma   90.00
#
_symmetry.space_group_name_H-M   'P 1'
#
loop_
_entity.id
_entity.type
_entity.pdbx_description
1 polymer ?
#
loop_
_entity_poly.entity_id
_entity_poly.type
_entity_poly.pdbx_seq_one_letter_code
_entity_poly.pdbx_strand_id
1 'polypeptide(L)'
;MQMSIVVLIISIVLFFVLFFGIGFILNMLLRMSWVMAIVYPIVAIFIVDKVSFSEYFTNSKAAFIDLGQRFSSLATADILILISGLAGAIAAGFTIKLLRKNGYQMF
;
A
#
# COMPACT_ATOMS: atom_id res chain seq x y z
N MET A 1 14.43 -15.81 -8.19
CA MET A 1 15.32 -14.81 -8.81
C MET A 1 15.84 -13.92 -7.70
N GLN A 2 17.16 -13.82 -7.54
CA GLN A 2 17.76 -13.06 -6.43
C GLN A 2 17.70 -11.57 -6.77
N MET A 3 16.95 -10.80 -6.00
CA MET A 3 16.80 -9.35 -6.21
C MET A 3 18.13 -8.67 -5.90
N SER A 4 18.65 -7.89 -6.85
CA SER A 4 19.81 -7.02 -6.60
C SER A 4 19.43 -5.99 -5.54
N ILE A 5 20.34 -5.72 -4.61
CA ILE A 5 20.16 -4.72 -3.54
C ILE A 5 19.77 -3.34 -4.10
N VAL A 6 20.28 -3.00 -5.30
CA VAL A 6 19.97 -1.75 -5.99
C VAL A 6 18.50 -1.70 -6.38
N VAL A 7 17.96 -2.80 -6.92
CA VAL A 7 16.55 -2.88 -7.32
C VAL A 7 15.64 -2.80 -6.10
N LEU A 8 16.03 -3.41 -4.97
CA LEU A 8 15.29 -3.27 -3.72
C LEU A 8 15.19 -1.82 -3.27
N ILE A 9 16.30 -1.08 -3.25
CA ILE A 9 16.32 0.34 -2.86
C ILE A 9 15.44 1.17 -3.80
N ILE A 10 15.56 0.97 -5.11
CA ILE A 10 14.74 1.69 -6.10
C ILE A 10 13.25 1.39 -5.88
N SER A 11 12.88 0.12 -5.68
CA SER A 11 11.51 -0.29 -5.44
C SER A 11 10.93 0.31 -4.16
N ILE A 12 11.72 0.37 -3.07
CA ILE A 12 11.31 0.99 -1.81
C ILE A 12 10.94 2.46 -2.03
N VAL A 13 11.81 3.22 -2.70
CA VAL A 13 11.59 4.64 -2.99
C VAL A 13 10.41 4.83 -3.94
N LEU A 14 10.33 4.02 -4.99
CA LEU A 14 9.27 4.10 -5.99
C LEU A 14 7.90 3.86 -5.36
N PHE A 15 7.74 2.78 -4.58
CA PHE A 15 6.48 2.48 -3.91
C PHE A 15 6.10 3.57 -2.91
N PHE A 16 7.06 4.07 -2.13
CA PHE A 16 6.80 5.19 -1.23
C PHE A 16 6.26 6.42 -1.98
N VAL A 17 6.95 6.87 -3.04
CA VAL A 17 6.55 8.07 -3.82
C VAL A 17 5.23 7.85 -4.54
N LEU A 18 5.00 6.65 -5.09
CA LEU A 18 3.77 6.30 -5.81
C LEU A 18 2.55 6.39 -4.89
N PHE A 19 2.58 5.71 -3.75
CA PHE A 19 1.46 5.69 -2.82
C PHE A 19 1.28 7.02 -2.09
N PHE A 20 2.37 7.74 -1.84
CA PHE A 20 2.31 9.13 -1.40
C PHE A 20 1.58 10.02 -2.42
N GLY A 21 1.98 9.97 -3.70
CA GLY A 21 1.40 10.79 -4.75
C GLY A 21 -0.08 10.48 -5.01
N ILE A 22 -0.43 9.20 -5.16
CA ILE A 22 -1.82 8.77 -5.34
C ILE A 22 -2.66 9.13 -4.10
N GLY A 23 -2.12 8.92 -2.90
CA GLY A 23 -2.80 9.29 -1.66
C GLY A 23 -2.99 10.79 -1.50
N PHE A 24 -2.03 11.58 -1.94
CA PHE A 24 -2.16 13.03 -1.97
C PHE A 24 -3.31 13.45 -2.87
N ILE A 25 -3.35 12.96 -4.12
CA ILE A 25 -4.39 13.29 -5.11
C ILE A 25 -5.77 12.82 -4.62
N LEU A 26 -5.89 11.58 -4.17
CA LEU A 26 -7.17 11.03 -3.70
C LEU A 26 -7.72 11.79 -2.49
N ASN A 27 -6.87 12.09 -1.51
CA ASN A 27 -7.27 12.85 -0.32
C ASN A 27 -7.60 14.32 -0.64
N MET A 28 -7.01 14.85 -1.72
CA MET A 28 -7.34 16.16 -2.26
C MET A 28 -8.75 16.15 -2.89
N LEU A 29 -9.03 15.19 -3.77
CA LEU A 29 -10.31 15.04 -4.49
C LEU A 29 -11.47 14.67 -3.56
N LEU A 30 -11.27 13.69 -2.68
CA LEU A 30 -12.33 13.15 -1.80
C LEU A 30 -12.58 14.02 -0.56
N ARG A 31 -11.87 15.14 -0.41
CA ARG A 31 -11.97 16.04 0.76
C ARG A 31 -11.75 15.33 2.12
N MET A 32 -11.11 14.15 2.11
CA MET A 32 -10.83 13.33 3.28
C MET A 32 -9.32 13.14 3.42
N SER A 33 -8.77 13.03 4.64
CA SER A 33 -7.32 12.97 4.85
C SER A 33 -6.73 11.57 5.02
N TRP A 34 -7.54 10.55 5.32
CA TRP A 34 -7.04 9.22 5.69
C TRP A 34 -7.47 8.11 4.72
N VAL A 35 -8.06 8.47 3.58
CA VAL A 35 -8.65 7.47 2.65
C VAL A 35 -7.58 6.50 2.20
N MET A 36 -6.44 6.99 1.72
CA MET A 36 -5.41 6.07 1.25
C MET A 36 -4.75 5.25 2.35
N ALA A 37 -4.63 5.73 3.58
CA ALA A 37 -4.10 4.92 4.67
C ALA A 37 -5.03 3.74 5.03
N ILE A 38 -6.35 3.91 4.86
CA ILE A 38 -7.36 2.87 5.11
C ILE A 38 -7.47 1.92 3.91
N VAL A 39 -7.39 2.44 2.69
CA VAL A 39 -7.48 1.65 1.45
C VAL A 39 -6.20 0.87 1.18
N TYR A 40 -5.03 1.40 1.59
CA TYR A 40 -3.74 0.78 1.31
C TYR A 40 -3.62 -0.67 1.81
N PRO A 41 -3.97 -1.04 3.05
CA PRO A 41 -3.94 -2.44 3.50
C PRO A 41 -4.75 -3.38 2.60
N ILE A 42 -5.90 -2.92 2.09
CA ILE A 42 -6.74 -3.70 1.17
C ILE A 42 -6.00 -3.90 -0.15
N VAL A 43 -5.42 -2.83 -0.71
CA VAL A 43 -4.63 -2.87 -1.94
C VAL A 43 -3.38 -3.74 -1.78
N ALA A 44 -2.70 -3.66 -0.64
CA ALA A 44 -1.52 -4.47 -0.32
C ALA A 44 -1.83 -5.97 -0.31
N ILE A 45 -2.98 -6.36 0.27
CA ILE A 45 -3.45 -7.74 0.21
C ILE A 45 -3.71 -8.16 -1.24
N PHE A 46 -4.38 -7.33 -2.05
CA PHE A 46 -4.61 -7.60 -3.47
C PHE A 46 -3.34 -7.69 -4.32
N ILE A 47 -2.26 -7.00 -3.93
CA ILE A 47 -0.96 -7.06 -4.63
C ILE A 47 -0.22 -8.36 -4.30
N VAL A 48 -0.25 -8.79 -3.04
CA VAL A 48 0.42 -10.02 -2.58
C VAL A 48 -0.32 -11.25 -3.09
N ASP A 49 -1.64 -11.14 -3.23
CA ASP A 49 -2.48 -12.25 -3.58
C ASP A 49 -2.50 -12.48 -5.10
N LYS A 50 -1.97 -13.62 -5.55
CA LYS A 50 -2.02 -14.07 -6.94
C LYS A 50 -3.29 -14.87 -7.25
N VAL A 51 -4.30 -14.79 -6.40
CA VAL A 51 -5.56 -15.52 -6.56
C VAL A 51 -6.61 -14.59 -7.16
N SER A 52 -7.20 -15.00 -8.28
CA SER A 52 -8.34 -14.31 -8.89
C SER A 52 -9.48 -14.21 -7.86
N PHE A 53 -10.09 -13.03 -7.73
CA PHE A 53 -11.21 -12.69 -6.82
C PHE A 53 -12.32 -13.77 -6.70
N SER A 54 -12.46 -14.65 -7.70
CA SER A 54 -13.45 -15.71 -7.77
C SER A 54 -13.23 -16.88 -6.79
N GLU A 55 -12.01 -17.16 -6.31
CA GLU A 55 -11.76 -18.30 -5.40
C GLU A 55 -12.02 -18.00 -3.92
N TYR A 56 -11.99 -16.72 -3.53
CA TYR A 56 -12.26 -16.27 -2.16
C TYR A 56 -13.70 -16.52 -1.71
N PHE A 57 -14.64 -16.44 -2.66
CA PHE A 57 -16.06 -16.63 -2.39
C PHE A 57 -16.44 -18.12 -2.28
N THR A 58 -15.56 -19.03 -2.72
CA THR A 58 -15.85 -20.47 -2.78
C THR A 58 -15.15 -21.27 -1.67
N ASN A 59 -13.98 -20.85 -1.17
CA ASN A 59 -13.25 -21.59 -0.11
C ASN A 59 -12.43 -20.67 0.83
N SER A 60 -13.11 -19.81 1.60
CA SER A 60 -12.46 -18.79 2.42
C SER A 60 -11.43 -19.33 3.45
N LYS A 61 -11.68 -20.47 4.12
CA LYS A 61 -10.77 -20.97 5.19
C LYS A 61 -9.42 -21.49 4.69
N ALA A 62 -9.38 -22.16 3.53
CA ALA A 62 -8.14 -22.68 2.97
C ALA A 62 -7.27 -21.56 2.36
N ALA A 63 -7.91 -20.56 1.73
CA ALA A 63 -7.24 -19.40 1.16
C ALA A 63 -6.49 -18.57 2.22
N PHE A 64 -7.07 -18.38 3.42
CA PHE A 64 -6.38 -17.66 4.51
C PHE A 64 -5.13 -18.37 5.04
N ILE A 65 -5.11 -19.71 5.04
CA ILE A 65 -3.94 -20.50 5.51
C ILE A 65 -2.83 -20.48 4.45
N ASP A 66 -3.17 -20.64 3.16
CA ASP A 66 -2.19 -20.58 2.07
C ASP A 66 -1.59 -19.17 1.92
N LEU A 67 -2.39 -18.11 2.17
CA LEU A 67 -1.87 -16.74 2.28
C LEU A 67 -0.80 -16.63 3.38
N GLY A 68 -1.07 -17.15 4.58
CA GLY A 68 -0.14 -17.08 5.72
C GLY A 68 1.17 -17.81 5.44
N GLN A 69 1.09 -18.98 4.80
CA GLN A 69 2.27 -19.76 4.43
C GLN A 69 3.09 -19.07 3.32
N ARG A 70 2.43 -18.35 2.42
CA ARG A 70 3.08 -17.52 1.39
C ARG A 70 3.66 -16.23 1.94
N PHE A 71 3.01 -15.58 2.91
CA PHE A 71 3.59 -14.44 3.64
C PHE A 71 4.89 -14.82 4.37
N SER A 72 5.01 -16.06 4.85
CA SER A 72 6.26 -16.60 5.42
C SER A 72 7.30 -17.00 4.36
N SER A 73 6.89 -17.23 3.11
CA SER A 73 7.80 -17.55 2.00
C SER A 73 8.10 -16.34 1.09
N LEU A 74 7.45 -15.21 1.32
CA LEU A 74 7.73 -13.93 0.69
C LEU A 74 9.16 -13.52 1.01
N ALA A 75 9.88 -13.06 0.00
CA ALA A 75 11.20 -12.50 0.23
C ALA A 75 11.05 -11.32 1.20
N THR A 76 11.92 -11.22 2.19
CA THR A 76 11.99 -10.06 3.11
C THR A 76 12.00 -8.73 2.36
N ALA A 77 12.55 -8.72 1.14
CA ALA A 77 12.48 -7.64 0.16
C ALA A 77 11.05 -7.17 -0.17
N ASP A 78 10.10 -8.08 -0.41
CA ASP A 78 8.74 -7.74 -0.81
C ASP A 78 7.96 -7.09 0.35
N ILE A 79 8.17 -7.61 1.57
CA ILE A 79 7.61 -7.04 2.80
C ILE A 79 8.13 -5.62 3.01
N LEU A 80 9.43 -5.38 2.79
CA LEU A 80 10.01 -4.04 2.91
C LEU A 80 9.40 -3.05 1.91
N ILE A 81 9.14 -3.48 0.67
CA ILE A 81 8.49 -2.65 -0.36
C ILE A 81 7.02 -2.34 0.02
N LEU A 82 6.28 -3.31 0.56
CA LEU A 82 4.91 -3.10 1.04
C LEU A 82 4.88 -2.13 2.24
N ILE A 83 5.80 -2.27 3.19
CA ILE A 83 5.89 -1.34 4.33
C ILE A 83 6.23 0.07 3.85
N SER A 84 7.09 0.24 2.84
CA SER A 84 7.42 1.56 2.31
C SER A 84 6.23 2.23 1.62
N GLY A 85 5.42 1.47 0.88
CA GLY A 85 4.17 1.98 0.31
C GLY A 85 3.17 2.42 1.39
N LEU A 86 3.02 1.65 2.47
CA LEU A 86 2.18 2.00 3.61
C LEU A 86 2.66 3.30 4.28
N ALA A 87 3.97 3.42 4.49
CA ALA A 87 4.57 4.64 5.01
C ALA A 87 4.27 5.86 4.11
N GLY A 88 4.32 5.69 2.78
CA GLY A 88 3.95 6.72 1.81
C GLY A 88 2.48 7.15 1.91
N ALA A 89 1.55 6.20 2.02
CA ALA A 89 0.12 6.47 2.18
C ALA A 89 -0.19 7.20 3.50
N ILE A 90 0.46 6.81 4.61
CA ILE A 90 0.34 7.49 5.91
C ILE A 90 0.91 8.90 5.83
N ALA A 91 2.10 9.07 5.25
CA ALA A 91 2.73 10.37 5.07
C ALA A 91 1.82 11.32 4.26
N ALA A 92 1.20 10.85 3.18
CA ALA A 92 0.24 11.63 2.41
C ALA A 92 -0.95 12.10 3.26
N GLY A 93 -1.46 11.24 4.15
CA GLY A 93 -2.54 11.62 5.05
C GLY A 93 -2.16 12.70 6.05
N PHE A 94 -0.95 12.60 6.62
CA PHE A 94 -0.39 13.65 7.47
C PHE A 94 -0.20 14.97 6.72
N THR A 95 0.39 14.93 5.51
CA THR A 95 0.62 16.11 4.68
C THR A 95 -0.69 16.82 4.36
N ILE A 96 -1.73 16.10 3.96
CA ILE A 96 -3.04 16.70 3.66
C ILE A 96 -3.70 17.29 4.91
N LYS A 97 -3.62 16.60 6.06
CA LYS A 97 -4.13 17.13 7.33
C LYS A 97 -3.43 18.43 7.72
N LEU A 98 -2.11 18.51 7.52
CA LEU A 98 -1.33 19.71 7.78
C LEU A 98 -1.69 20.85 6.83
N LEU A 99 -1.77 20.59 5.53
CA LEU A 99 -2.15 21.59 4.52
C LEU A 99 -3.54 22.18 4.80
N ARG A 100 -4.50 21.33 5.18
CA ARG A 100 -5.85 21.77 5.57
C ARG A 100 -5.83 22.67 6.81
N LYS A 101 -5.03 22.34 7.81
CA LYS A 101 -4.86 23.17 9.02
C LYS A 101 -4.25 24.54 8.67
N ASN A 102 -3.36 24.57 7.68
CA ASN A 102 -2.70 25.79 7.21
C ASN A 102 -3.56 26.63 6.25
N GLY A 103 -4.85 26.29 6.07
CA GLY A 103 -5.76 27.07 5.24
C GLY A 103 -5.56 26.89 3.73
N TYR A 104 -4.78 25.90 3.29
CA TYR A 104 -4.74 25.54 1.87
C TYR A 104 -6.10 24.93 1.50
N GLN A 105 -6.93 25.76 0.85
CA GLN A 105 -8.10 25.28 0.13
C GLN A 105 -7.61 24.48 -1.06
N MET A 106 -7.84 23.17 -0.96
CA MET A 106 -7.44 22.25 -2.01
C MET A 106 -8.45 22.18 -3.16
N PHE A 107 -9.45 23.07 -3.18
CA PHE A 107 -10.23 23.62 -4.28
C PHE A 107 -11.05 24.78 -3.73
#